data_AF-A0A6A7ZHY6-F1
#
_entry.id   AF-A0A6A7ZHY6-F1
#
_cell.length_a   1.000
_cell.length_b   1.000
_cell.length_c   1.000
_cell.angle_alpha   90.00
_cell.angle_beta   90.00
_cell.angle_gamma   90.00
#
_symmetry.space_group_name_H-M   'P 1'
#
loop_
_entity.id
_entity.type
_entity.pdbx_description
1 polymer ?
#
loop_
_entity_poly.entity_id
_entity_poly.type
_entity_poly.pdbx_seq_one_letter_code
_entity_poly.pdbx_strand_id
1 'polypeptide(L)'
;MATIRRLVLKNFKRFKSLELEFDPELNILVGGNEAGKSSVLQALDIVLSASRSKVESLGLETLFNAECIADFLDGERKIDDLPELLLEVYLDGIDGHHDLDGRNNSKGTDHLGIKMVCKPVDEYTKEIQAILAEKHESFPFEYYGVHFLTFTDEAIFPHKKPLKHLLIDSSQINNEYATREYTRSMYAAHATVVQRNLHGFEYRKAKSKFKDDVFKAMNEALDTYKFDVRTSPKASVETDIIITEGDIPIDSKGKGRQCFIKTEFALRNREHALDVLLLEEPENHLSHVHMHKLIERIRESVKKQLFIATHSSFIATRLNLKKVLILSEENPSRPASLKNLSQGTAEFFMKAPDNNVLELALCKKAILVEGDAEFILMDTLYRNSSEGASTNADGIHVISVDGTSFKRYLELARLLGIKVAAIRDNDGNYQANCVVNYVDFVSDSIQVFADANDARHTFEVCMYQDNKAICDDQFLAGRKTLTVEDYMLKNKTDAAFQLLEKKGADIVAPEYIQQAVAWIRA
;
A
#
# COMPACT_ATOMS: atom_id res chain seq x y z
N MET A 1 -1.34 25.04 4.29
CA MET A 1 -2.31 23.91 4.26
C MET A 1 -1.91 23.00 5.39
N ALA A 2 -2.88 22.57 6.20
CA ALA A 2 -2.61 21.66 7.30
C ALA A 2 -2.31 20.26 6.75
N THR A 3 -1.19 19.67 7.13
CA THR A 3 -0.73 18.37 6.59
C THR A 3 -0.18 17.48 7.70
N ILE A 4 -0.13 16.18 7.43
CA ILE A 4 0.51 15.18 8.26
C ILE A 4 1.96 15.03 7.78
N ARG A 5 2.92 15.33 8.64
CA ARG A 5 4.35 15.25 8.35
C ARG A 5 4.92 13.85 8.58
N ARG A 6 4.47 13.19 9.65
CA ARG A 6 5.00 11.92 10.11
C ARG A 6 3.95 11.09 10.85
N LEU A 7 4.06 9.77 10.73
CA LEU A 7 3.37 8.79 11.55
C LEU A 7 4.39 7.93 12.29
N VAL A 8 4.21 7.76 13.59
CA VAL A 8 4.99 6.81 14.42
C VAL A 8 4.03 5.80 15.03
N LEU A 9 4.31 4.51 14.86
CA LEU A 9 3.55 3.40 15.45
C LEU A 9 4.45 2.61 16.39
N LYS A 10 3.88 2.16 17.52
CA LYS A 10 4.49 1.18 18.43
C LYS A 10 3.42 0.17 18.85
N ASN A 11 3.78 -1.11 18.78
CA ASN A 11 2.93 -2.25 19.16
C ASN A 11 1.52 -2.22 18.53
N PHE A 12 1.44 -1.83 17.26
CA PHE A 12 0.18 -1.70 16.52
C PHE A 12 0.09 -2.73 15.40
N LYS A 13 -0.87 -3.65 15.50
CA LYS A 13 -1.09 -4.75 14.55
C LYS A 13 0.22 -5.46 14.24
N ARG A 14 0.65 -5.52 12.99
CA ARG A 14 1.92 -6.17 12.62
C ARG A 14 3.17 -5.39 13.01
N PHE A 15 3.05 -4.13 13.41
CA PHE A 15 4.19 -3.25 13.65
C PHE A 15 4.54 -3.20 15.14
N LYS A 16 5.66 -3.81 15.54
CA LYS A 16 6.32 -3.52 16.82
C LYS A 16 6.78 -2.06 16.88
N SER A 17 7.36 -1.58 15.79
CA SER A 17 7.68 -0.17 15.56
C SER A 17 7.59 0.15 14.06
N LEU A 18 7.10 1.33 13.70
CA LEU A 18 7.13 1.88 12.34
C LEU A 18 7.23 3.40 12.40
N GLU A 19 8.05 3.98 11.54
CA GLU A 19 8.10 5.43 11.31
C GLU A 19 7.99 5.71 9.82
N LEU A 20 7.06 6.59 9.45
CA LEU A 20 6.84 7.03 8.08
C LEU A 20 6.86 8.54 8.00
N GLU A 21 7.61 9.07 7.03
CA GLU A 21 7.60 10.48 6.66
C GLU A 21 6.82 10.69 5.38
N PHE A 22 5.98 11.73 5.37
CA PHE A 22 5.05 11.99 4.29
C PHE A 22 5.34 13.29 3.54
N ASP A 23 4.95 13.27 2.28
CA ASP A 23 4.89 14.41 1.40
C ASP A 23 3.59 15.21 1.65
N PRO A 24 3.62 16.55 1.58
CA PRO A 24 2.44 17.38 1.89
C PRO A 24 1.31 17.24 0.86
N GLU A 25 1.56 16.68 -0.33
CA GLU A 25 0.57 16.56 -1.39
C GLU A 25 0.09 15.11 -1.58
N LEU A 26 1.02 14.18 -1.86
CA LEU A 26 0.67 12.82 -2.28
C LEU A 26 1.61 11.78 -1.67
N ASN A 27 1.02 10.73 -1.11
CA ASN A 27 1.71 9.60 -0.50
C ASN A 27 1.11 8.31 -1.02
N ILE A 28 1.93 7.46 -1.66
CA ILE A 28 1.49 6.19 -2.22
C ILE A 28 2.13 5.06 -1.43
N LEU A 29 1.32 4.30 -0.70
CA LEU A 29 1.73 3.12 0.05
C LEU A 29 1.60 1.88 -0.85
N VAL A 30 2.73 1.24 -1.11
CA VAL A 30 2.83 0.01 -1.90
C VAL A 30 3.44 -1.09 -1.03
N GLY A 31 3.10 -2.34 -1.31
CA GLY A 31 3.54 -3.49 -0.54
C GLY A 31 2.82 -4.74 -1.00
N GLY A 32 3.37 -5.92 -0.71
CA GLY A 32 2.68 -7.19 -0.89
C GLY A 32 1.39 -7.29 -0.06
N ASN A 33 0.76 -8.46 -0.10
CA ASN A 33 -0.32 -8.77 0.82
C ASN A 33 0.23 -8.73 2.25
N GLU A 34 -0.61 -8.31 3.20
CA GLU A 34 -0.24 -8.22 4.62
C GLU A 34 0.92 -7.28 4.95
N ALA A 35 1.50 -6.55 3.99
CA ALA A 35 2.59 -5.59 4.21
C ALA A 35 2.23 -4.45 5.21
N GLY A 36 0.94 -4.28 5.54
CA GLY A 36 0.46 -3.33 6.53
C GLY A 36 -0.02 -2.00 5.96
N LYS A 37 -0.27 -1.91 4.65
CA LYS A 37 -0.81 -0.71 3.97
C LYS A 37 -2.11 -0.22 4.63
N SER A 38 -3.08 -1.13 4.77
CA SER A 38 -4.36 -0.88 5.45
C SER A 38 -4.17 -0.52 6.92
N SER A 39 -3.18 -1.11 7.59
CA SER A 39 -2.87 -0.80 8.99
C SER A 39 -2.37 0.64 9.14
N VAL A 40 -1.55 1.13 8.21
CA VAL A 40 -1.11 2.54 8.20
C VAL A 40 -2.29 3.49 8.00
N LEU A 41 -3.16 3.24 7.01
CA LEU A 41 -4.35 4.08 6.80
C LEU A 41 -5.31 4.04 7.99
N GLN A 42 -5.50 2.87 8.59
CA GLN A 42 -6.34 2.72 9.79
C GLN A 42 -5.74 3.42 11.00
N ALA A 43 -4.42 3.39 11.20
CA ALA A 43 -3.77 4.12 12.28
C ALA A 43 -4.00 5.64 12.14
N LEU A 44 -3.85 6.17 10.92
CA LEU A 44 -4.18 7.57 10.63
C LEU A 44 -5.66 7.87 10.92
N ASP A 45 -6.58 7.04 10.41
CA ASP A 45 -8.01 7.22 10.64
C ASP A 45 -8.39 7.18 12.13
N ILE A 46 -7.81 6.25 12.90
CA ILE A 46 -8.04 6.13 14.35
C ILE A 46 -7.59 7.41 15.06
N VAL A 47 -6.34 7.83 14.87
CA VAL A 47 -5.77 9.00 15.58
C VAL A 47 -6.50 10.29 15.19
N LEU A 48 -6.71 10.53 13.89
CA LEU A 48 -7.41 11.71 13.40
C LEU A 48 -8.89 11.73 13.80
N SER A 49 -9.52 10.56 13.98
CA SER A 49 -10.91 10.49 14.42
C SER A 49 -11.12 10.85 15.90
N ALA A 50 -10.08 10.74 16.73
CA ALA A 50 -10.15 10.90 18.19
C ALA A 50 -11.36 10.17 18.83
N SER A 51 -11.71 8.99 18.29
CA SER A 51 -12.96 8.30 18.59
C SER A 51 -12.71 7.05 19.43
N ARG A 52 -12.96 7.14 20.74
CA ARG A 52 -12.88 5.99 21.65
C ARG A 52 -13.81 4.86 21.24
N SER A 53 -15.05 5.17 20.85
CA SER A 53 -16.01 4.15 20.42
C SER A 53 -15.55 3.41 19.17
N LYS A 54 -14.76 4.04 18.28
CA LYS A 54 -14.17 3.35 17.12
C LYS A 54 -13.12 2.34 17.60
N VAL A 55 -12.25 2.71 18.53
CA VAL A 55 -11.24 1.81 19.11
C VAL A 55 -11.90 0.64 19.85
N GLU A 56 -12.91 0.92 20.69
CA GLU A 56 -13.68 -0.10 21.41
C GLU A 56 -14.37 -1.08 20.45
N SER A 57 -14.92 -0.60 19.34
CA SER A 57 -15.56 -1.47 18.34
C SER A 57 -14.59 -2.39 17.59
N LEU A 58 -13.31 -2.03 17.54
CA LEU A 58 -12.26 -2.84 16.93
C LEU A 58 -11.68 -3.87 17.93
N GLY A 59 -11.69 -3.56 19.23
CA GLY A 59 -11.08 -4.37 20.28
C GLY A 59 -9.56 -4.13 20.39
N LEU A 60 -9.04 -3.99 21.61
CA LEU A 60 -7.60 -3.77 21.84
C LEU A 60 -6.78 -5.01 21.46
N GLU A 61 -7.33 -6.19 21.66
CA GLU A 61 -6.77 -7.47 21.27
C GLU A 61 -6.47 -7.58 19.77
N THR A 62 -7.21 -6.86 18.92
CA THR A 62 -6.97 -6.83 17.46
C THR A 62 -6.02 -5.72 17.03
N LEU A 63 -5.84 -4.71 17.88
CA LEU A 63 -5.00 -3.54 17.60
C LEU A 63 -3.58 -3.71 18.13
N PHE A 64 -3.39 -4.42 19.25
CA PHE A 64 -2.06 -4.70 19.78
C PHE A 64 -1.29 -5.65 18.88
N ASN A 65 0.03 -5.47 18.86
CA ASN A 65 0.93 -6.41 18.22
C ASN A 65 1.00 -7.72 19.02
N ALA A 66 0.59 -8.81 18.39
CA ALA A 66 0.51 -10.13 19.04
C ALA A 66 1.87 -10.62 19.55
N GLU A 67 2.96 -10.40 18.80
CA GLU A 67 4.29 -10.78 19.25
C GLU A 67 4.73 -10.02 20.50
N CYS A 68 4.46 -8.70 20.60
CA CYS A 68 4.77 -7.94 21.80
C CYS A 68 4.04 -8.46 23.05
N ILE A 69 2.80 -8.91 22.89
CA ILE A 69 2.03 -9.52 23.98
C ILE A 69 2.60 -10.89 24.35
N ALA A 70 2.94 -11.71 23.36
CA ALA A 70 3.60 -13.01 23.58
C ALA A 70 4.94 -12.85 24.28
N ASP A 71 5.81 -11.95 23.80
CA ASP A 71 7.12 -11.64 24.38
C ASP A 71 7.00 -11.23 25.86
N PHE A 72 5.96 -10.46 26.21
CA PHE A 72 5.68 -10.08 27.60
C PHE A 72 5.21 -11.26 28.45
N LEU A 73 4.25 -12.06 27.96
CA LEU A 73 3.71 -13.21 28.67
C LEU A 73 4.74 -14.33 28.86
N ASP A 74 5.68 -14.49 27.94
CA ASP A 74 6.79 -15.44 28.05
C ASP A 74 7.92 -14.94 28.96
N GLY A 75 7.99 -13.62 29.17
CA GLY A 75 8.96 -12.95 30.03
C GLY A 75 8.65 -12.99 31.53
N GLU A 76 9.19 -12.02 32.27
CA GLU A 76 9.05 -11.92 33.73
C GLU A 76 7.70 -11.34 34.20
N ARG A 77 6.85 -10.87 33.27
CA ARG A 77 5.50 -10.32 33.53
C ARG A 77 5.46 -9.21 34.58
N LYS A 78 6.49 -8.35 34.61
CA LYS A 78 6.51 -7.21 35.54
C LYS A 78 5.52 -6.15 35.13
N ILE A 79 4.92 -5.47 36.11
CA ILE A 79 4.01 -4.34 35.87
C ILE A 79 4.68 -3.24 35.05
N ASP A 80 5.95 -2.93 35.34
CA ASP A 80 6.70 -1.87 34.63
C ASP A 80 6.99 -2.21 33.15
N ASP A 81 6.90 -3.50 32.78
CA ASP A 81 7.15 -3.99 31.43
C ASP A 81 5.85 -4.18 30.62
N LEU A 82 4.69 -3.79 31.18
CA LEU A 82 3.40 -3.93 30.51
C LEU A 82 3.41 -3.25 29.12
N PRO A 83 3.07 -3.97 28.05
CA PRO A 83 3.08 -3.42 26.69
C PRO A 83 2.19 -2.19 26.57
N GLU A 84 2.70 -1.13 25.93
CA GLU A 84 1.90 0.02 25.53
C GLU A 84 1.77 0.09 24.01
N LEU A 85 0.58 0.44 23.52
CA LEU A 85 0.33 0.76 22.11
C LEU A 85 0.33 2.27 21.95
N LEU A 86 1.14 2.76 21.00
CA LEU A 86 1.29 4.19 20.73
C LEU A 86 1.15 4.46 19.23
N LEU A 87 0.30 5.43 18.88
CA LEU A 87 0.18 5.99 17.54
C LEU A 87 0.38 7.50 17.62
N GLU A 88 1.35 8.06 16.92
CA GLU A 88 1.61 9.52 16.89
C GLU A 88 1.51 10.07 15.48
N VAL A 89 0.85 11.21 15.35
CA VAL A 89 0.69 11.95 14.09
C VAL A 89 1.27 13.35 14.29
N TYR A 90 2.36 13.62 13.58
CA TYR A 90 3.02 14.91 13.56
C TYR A 90 2.40 15.75 12.44
N LEU A 91 2.10 17.00 12.75
CA LEU A 91 1.32 17.90 11.90
C LEU A 91 2.14 19.12 11.51
N ASP A 92 1.93 19.62 10.30
CA ASP A 92 2.53 20.86 9.79
C ASP A 92 1.45 21.80 9.26
N GLY A 93 1.77 23.09 9.18
CA GLY A 93 0.93 24.09 8.49
C GLY A 93 -0.39 24.40 9.21
N ILE A 94 -0.44 24.24 10.53
CA ILE A 94 -1.57 24.57 11.40
C ILE A 94 -1.22 25.81 12.24
N ASP A 95 -1.56 26.99 11.74
CA ASP A 95 -1.22 28.26 12.41
C ASP A 95 -2.10 28.52 13.64
N GLY A 96 -1.50 29.06 14.72
CA GLY A 96 -2.24 29.54 15.90
C GLY A 96 -2.69 28.47 16.90
N HIS A 97 -2.29 27.20 16.71
CA HIS A 97 -2.64 26.07 17.57
C HIS A 97 -1.52 25.69 18.54
N HIS A 98 -1.30 26.57 19.51
CA HIS A 98 -0.31 26.34 20.58
C HIS A 98 -0.69 25.15 21.47
N ASP A 99 -1.97 24.77 21.48
CA ASP A 99 -2.50 23.59 22.17
C ASP A 99 -1.97 22.27 21.60
N LEU A 100 -1.44 22.28 20.37
CA LEU A 100 -0.87 21.09 19.72
C LEU A 100 0.67 21.04 19.80
N ASP A 101 1.33 22.15 20.12
CA ASP A 101 2.79 22.29 20.06
C ASP A 101 3.45 21.86 21.36
N GLY A 102 4.06 20.69 21.38
CA GLY A 102 4.73 20.22 22.58
C GLY A 102 5.71 19.07 22.36
N ARG A 103 6.35 18.67 23.46
CA ARG A 103 7.42 17.64 23.49
C ARG A 103 6.95 16.27 23.94
N ASN A 104 5.67 16.09 24.27
CA ASN A 104 5.14 14.83 24.75
C ASN A 104 4.88 13.84 23.59
N ASN A 105 5.92 13.58 22.82
CA ASN A 105 5.96 12.66 21.71
C ASN A 105 7.21 11.77 21.83
N SER A 106 7.25 10.66 21.11
CA SER A 106 8.31 9.65 21.17
C SER A 106 9.70 10.17 20.78
N LYS A 107 9.77 11.33 20.12
CA LYS A 107 11.03 11.98 19.73
C LYS A 107 11.52 13.00 20.77
N GLY A 108 10.68 13.42 21.71
CA GLY A 108 11.01 14.43 22.72
C GLY A 108 11.30 15.83 22.14
N THR A 109 10.87 16.10 20.91
CA THR A 109 11.13 17.36 20.19
C THR A 109 9.86 18.21 20.15
N ASP A 110 10.00 19.54 20.19
CA ASP A 110 8.87 20.45 19.96
C ASP A 110 8.30 20.23 18.55
N HIS A 111 7.01 19.91 18.47
CA HIS A 111 6.29 19.77 17.22
C HIS A 111 4.79 19.87 17.48
N LEU A 112 4.05 20.31 16.46
CA LEU A 112 2.59 20.17 16.45
C LEU A 112 2.23 18.69 16.26
N GLY A 113 1.35 18.15 17.10
CA GLY A 113 0.89 16.80 16.89
C GLY A 113 -0.11 16.27 17.90
N ILE A 114 -0.59 15.08 17.60
CA ILE A 114 -1.56 14.34 18.38
C ILE A 114 -1.17 12.88 18.46
N LYS A 115 -1.62 12.18 19.51
CA LYS A 115 -1.36 10.77 19.71
C LYS A 115 -2.54 10.02 20.31
N MET A 116 -2.56 8.72 20.06
CA MET A 116 -3.35 7.75 20.81
C MET A 116 -2.41 6.84 21.59
N VAL A 117 -2.70 6.65 22.88
CA VAL A 117 -1.98 5.72 23.76
C VAL A 117 -2.98 4.75 24.37
N CYS A 118 -2.71 3.45 24.26
CA CYS A 118 -3.38 2.43 25.04
C CYS A 118 -2.38 1.87 26.05
N LYS A 119 -2.68 2.06 27.34
CA LYS A 119 -1.79 1.70 28.46
C LYS A 119 -2.61 1.19 29.65
N PRO A 120 -2.02 0.42 30.58
CA PRO A 120 -2.72 -0.02 31.78
C PRO A 120 -3.20 1.19 32.59
N VAL A 121 -4.38 1.07 33.22
CA VAL A 121 -4.91 2.10 34.12
C VAL A 121 -4.34 1.88 35.52
N ASP A 122 -3.66 2.90 36.04
CA ASP A 122 -2.94 2.84 37.33
C ASP A 122 -3.82 2.35 38.50
N GLU A 123 -5.12 2.69 38.48
CA GLU A 123 -6.12 2.32 39.48
C GLU A 123 -6.29 0.80 39.62
N TYR A 124 -5.99 0.03 38.57
CA TYR A 124 -6.15 -1.42 38.52
C TYR A 124 -4.84 -2.20 38.67
N THR A 125 -3.76 -1.53 39.09
CA THR A 125 -2.43 -2.17 39.21
C THR A 125 -2.45 -3.43 40.07
N LYS A 126 -3.23 -3.44 41.16
CA LYS A 126 -3.31 -4.59 42.08
C LYS A 126 -4.00 -5.79 41.44
N GLU A 127 -5.07 -5.53 40.71
CA GLU A 127 -5.85 -6.51 39.97
C GLU A 127 -5.01 -7.13 38.85
N ILE A 128 -4.31 -6.29 38.07
CA ILE A 128 -3.39 -6.74 37.02
C ILE A 128 -2.29 -7.63 37.63
N GLN A 129 -1.68 -7.21 38.74
CA GLN A 129 -0.63 -7.98 39.41
C GLN A 129 -1.13 -9.34 39.90
N ALA A 130 -2.36 -9.41 40.43
CA ALA A 130 -2.96 -10.66 40.87
C ALA A 130 -3.21 -11.62 39.69
N ILE A 131 -3.67 -11.10 38.55
CA ILE A 131 -3.88 -11.88 37.32
C ILE A 131 -2.55 -12.43 36.80
N LEU A 132 -1.53 -11.56 36.69
CA LEU A 132 -0.22 -11.94 36.13
C LEU A 132 0.59 -12.88 37.04
N ALA A 133 0.23 -13.02 38.31
CA ALA A 133 0.89 -13.94 39.24
C ALA A 133 0.72 -15.41 38.84
N GLU A 134 -0.38 -15.73 38.14
CA GLU A 134 -0.62 -17.05 37.58
C GLU A 134 -0.12 -17.15 36.13
N LYS A 135 0.50 -18.27 35.78
CA LYS A 135 0.92 -18.51 34.40
C LYS A 135 -0.27 -18.94 33.54
N HIS A 136 -0.81 -17.99 32.78
CA HIS A 136 -1.78 -18.22 31.71
C HIS A 136 -1.40 -17.48 30.42
N GLU A 137 -2.11 -17.81 29.33
CA GLU A 137 -1.94 -17.24 27.99
C GLU A 137 -2.79 -15.97 27.76
N SER A 138 -3.77 -15.69 28.62
CA SER A 138 -4.64 -14.52 28.48
C SER A 138 -3.92 -13.22 28.88
N PHE A 139 -4.18 -12.13 28.15
CA PHE A 139 -3.65 -10.80 28.47
C PHE A 139 -4.78 -9.87 28.97
N PRO A 140 -4.58 -9.10 30.07
CA PRO A 140 -5.64 -8.35 30.75
C PRO A 140 -6.01 -7.03 30.05
N PHE A 141 -6.54 -7.08 28.83
CA PHE A 141 -6.92 -5.89 28.04
C PHE A 141 -8.04 -5.06 28.68
N GLU A 142 -8.86 -5.65 29.54
CA GLU A 142 -9.99 -4.99 30.23
C GLU A 142 -9.52 -3.88 31.18
N TYR A 143 -8.25 -3.92 31.60
CA TYR A 143 -7.63 -2.96 32.48
C TYR A 143 -6.79 -1.91 31.75
N TYR A 144 -6.88 -1.87 30.41
CA TYR A 144 -6.24 -0.86 29.58
C TYR A 144 -7.16 0.31 29.26
N GLY A 145 -6.62 1.52 29.35
CA GLY A 145 -7.31 2.77 28.98
C GLY A 145 -6.90 3.27 27.60
N VAL A 146 -7.84 3.85 26.87
CA VAL A 146 -7.59 4.50 25.57
C VAL A 146 -7.58 6.02 25.73
N HIS A 147 -6.41 6.63 25.47
CA HIS A 147 -6.19 8.06 25.65
C HIS A 147 -5.83 8.73 24.32
N PHE A 148 -6.57 9.77 23.93
CA PHE A 148 -6.24 10.64 22.81
C PHE A 148 -5.73 11.97 23.37
N LEU A 149 -4.49 12.33 23.02
CA LEU A 149 -3.75 13.42 23.64
C LEU A 149 -3.05 14.27 22.58
N THR A 150 -2.91 15.57 22.82
CA THR A 150 -2.00 16.44 22.06
C THR A 150 -0.56 16.20 22.50
N PHE A 151 0.43 16.77 21.79
CA PHE A 151 1.82 16.75 22.24
C PHE A 151 2.11 17.69 23.43
N THR A 152 1.12 18.48 23.87
CA THR A 152 1.13 19.21 25.15
C THR A 152 0.51 18.42 26.30
N ASP A 153 0.08 17.17 26.07
CA ASP A 153 -0.61 16.28 27.03
C ASP A 153 -2.07 16.67 27.36
N GLU A 154 -2.72 17.45 26.50
CA GLU A 154 -4.14 17.78 26.64
C GLU A 154 -5.05 16.76 25.95
N ALA A 155 -6.21 16.47 26.54
CA ALA A 155 -7.17 15.55 25.96
C ALA A 155 -7.82 16.09 24.67
N ILE A 156 -7.86 15.27 23.63
CA ILE A 156 -8.49 15.62 22.35
C ILE A 156 -9.95 15.18 22.36
N PHE A 157 -10.82 16.10 21.96
CA PHE A 157 -12.24 15.82 21.78
C PHE A 157 -12.61 15.78 20.30
N PRO A 158 -13.56 14.91 19.87
CA PRO A 158 -13.97 14.77 18.46
C PRO A 158 -14.42 16.06 17.75
N HIS A 159 -14.80 17.11 18.50
CA HIS A 159 -15.23 18.39 17.94
C HIS A 159 -14.08 19.41 17.76
N LYS A 160 -12.88 19.11 18.29
CA LYS A 160 -11.65 19.93 18.17
C LYS A 160 -10.57 19.19 17.38
N LYS A 161 -10.95 18.44 16.35
CA LYS A 161 -9.98 17.72 15.51
C LYS A 161 -9.11 18.72 14.76
N PRO A 162 -7.78 18.52 14.71
CA PRO A 162 -6.87 19.44 14.02
C PRO A 162 -6.99 19.33 12.49
N LEU A 163 -7.43 18.18 11.97
CA LEU A 163 -7.61 17.91 10.55
C LEU A 163 -8.97 17.26 10.29
N LYS A 164 -9.62 17.64 9.20
CA LYS A 164 -10.78 16.94 8.64
C LYS A 164 -10.29 15.87 7.68
N HIS A 165 -10.54 14.61 7.99
CA HIS A 165 -10.13 13.48 7.15
C HIS A 165 -11.31 12.63 6.71
N LEU A 166 -11.09 11.85 5.65
CA LEU A 166 -12.00 10.82 5.17
C LEU A 166 -11.20 9.59 4.74
N LEU A 167 -11.66 8.40 5.17
CA LEU A 167 -11.19 7.11 4.67
C LEU A 167 -12.23 6.55 3.69
N ILE A 168 -11.77 6.18 2.49
CA ILE A 168 -12.56 5.45 1.50
C ILE A 168 -11.89 4.10 1.28
N ASP A 169 -12.55 3.06 1.74
CA ASP A 169 -12.18 1.67 1.50
C ASP A 169 -13.12 1.07 0.45
N SER A 170 -12.55 0.76 -0.72
CA SER A 170 -13.27 0.20 -1.86
C SER A 170 -13.73 -1.25 -1.62
N SER A 171 -13.07 -1.99 -0.72
CA SER A 171 -13.43 -3.36 -0.37
C SER A 171 -14.73 -3.42 0.45
N GLN A 172 -14.96 -2.40 1.28
CA GLN A 172 -16.14 -2.23 2.13
C GLN A 172 -17.27 -1.44 1.45
N ILE A 173 -17.25 -1.29 0.13
CA ILE A 173 -18.11 -0.31 -0.54
C ILE A 173 -19.62 -0.56 -0.42
N ASN A 174 -20.01 -1.83 -0.28
CA ASN A 174 -21.40 -2.26 -0.08
C ASN A 174 -21.82 -2.29 1.40
N ASN A 175 -20.90 -2.03 2.32
CA ASN A 175 -21.22 -2.00 3.73
C ASN A 175 -22.11 -0.77 4.00
N GLU A 176 -23.32 -1.01 4.50
CA GLU A 176 -24.29 0.05 4.79
C GLU A 176 -23.73 1.05 5.81
N TYR A 177 -23.00 0.55 6.81
CA TYR A 177 -22.33 1.38 7.80
C TYR A 177 -21.25 2.27 7.15
N ALA A 178 -20.40 1.69 6.29
CA ALA A 178 -19.36 2.47 5.58
C ALA A 178 -19.98 3.54 4.67
N THR A 179 -21.09 3.22 4.00
CA THR A 179 -21.80 4.18 3.13
C THR A 179 -22.45 5.31 3.93
N ARG A 180 -23.00 5.02 5.11
CA ARG A 180 -23.54 6.04 6.02
C ARG A 180 -22.43 6.93 6.57
N GLU A 181 -21.32 6.37 7.04
CA GLU A 181 -20.17 7.14 7.53
C GLU A 181 -19.55 8.03 6.45
N TYR A 182 -19.42 7.52 5.22
CA TYR A 182 -19.01 8.30 4.06
C TYR A 182 -19.96 9.48 3.82
N THR A 183 -21.27 9.21 3.76
CA THR A 183 -22.29 10.24 3.50
C THR A 183 -22.29 11.31 4.59
N ARG A 184 -22.20 10.89 5.84
CA ARG A 184 -22.11 11.78 7.00
C ARG A 184 -20.87 12.67 6.95
N SER A 185 -19.72 12.08 6.64
CA SER A 185 -18.45 12.81 6.53
C SER A 185 -18.49 13.83 5.41
N MET A 186 -19.04 13.46 4.25
CA MET A 186 -19.23 14.38 3.14
C MET A 186 -20.22 15.49 3.50
N TYR A 187 -21.35 15.17 4.13
CA TYR A 187 -22.29 16.19 4.58
C TYR A 187 -21.66 17.17 5.58
N ALA A 188 -20.90 16.66 6.56
CA ALA A 188 -20.18 17.49 7.52
C ALA A 188 -19.07 18.35 6.88
N ALA A 189 -18.45 17.86 5.80
CA ALA A 189 -17.47 18.59 5.00
C ALA A 189 -18.12 19.71 4.16
N HIS A 190 -19.37 19.52 3.72
CA HIS A 190 -20.07 20.45 2.83
C HIS A 190 -21.03 21.43 3.53
N ALA A 191 -21.39 21.18 4.80
CA ALA A 191 -22.32 22.01 5.58
C ALA A 191 -21.62 22.65 6.80
N THR A 192 -21.82 23.96 6.99
CA THR A 192 -21.32 24.67 8.18
C THR A 192 -22.02 24.18 9.45
N VAL A 193 -21.42 24.43 10.62
CA VAL A 193 -22.04 24.10 11.91
C VAL A 193 -23.43 24.73 12.05
N VAL A 194 -23.59 25.98 11.60
CA VAL A 194 -24.88 26.69 11.62
C VAL A 194 -25.91 26.01 10.71
N GLN A 195 -25.51 25.62 9.50
CA GLN A 195 -26.39 24.88 8.58
C GLN A 195 -26.80 23.53 9.15
N ARG A 196 -25.85 22.77 9.71
CA ARG A 196 -26.15 21.46 10.31
C ARG A 196 -27.11 21.57 11.48
N ASN A 197 -26.95 22.58 12.33
CA ASN A 197 -27.86 22.84 13.44
C ASN A 197 -29.27 23.18 12.94
N LEU A 198 -29.38 24.03 11.92
CA LEU A 198 -30.64 24.38 11.28
C LEU A 198 -31.32 23.16 10.64
N HIS A 199 -30.60 22.39 9.83
CA HIS A 199 -31.13 21.18 9.19
C HIS A 199 -31.60 20.17 10.23
N GLY A 200 -30.84 19.98 11.32
CA GLY A 200 -31.23 19.10 12.42
C GLY A 200 -32.50 19.59 13.14
N PHE A 201 -32.66 20.90 13.34
CA PHE A 201 -33.86 21.47 13.93
C PHE A 201 -35.09 21.28 13.04
N GLU A 202 -35.02 21.65 11.75
CA GLU A 202 -36.14 21.51 10.82
C GLU A 202 -36.51 20.04 10.61
N TYR A 203 -35.52 19.13 10.60
CA TYR A 203 -35.79 17.70 10.51
C TYR A 203 -36.54 17.15 11.73
N ARG A 204 -36.15 17.56 12.95
CA ARG A 204 -36.90 17.20 14.18
C ARG A 204 -38.30 17.78 14.18
N LYS A 205 -38.45 19.03 13.73
CA LYS A 205 -39.76 19.69 13.60
C LYS A 205 -40.66 18.96 12.61
N ALA A 206 -40.13 18.50 11.48
CA ALA A 206 -40.85 17.68 10.51
C ALA A 206 -41.28 16.32 11.11
N LYS A 207 -40.41 15.65 11.88
CA LYS A 207 -40.74 14.41 12.60
C LYS A 207 -41.88 14.63 13.61
N SER A 208 -41.83 15.70 14.39
CA SER A 208 -42.92 16.05 15.32
C SER A 208 -44.23 16.31 14.59
N LYS A 209 -44.17 17.10 13.50
CA LYS A 209 -45.36 17.38 12.69
C LYS A 209 -45.98 16.12 12.10
N PHE A 210 -45.16 15.18 11.60
CA PHE A 210 -45.66 13.90 11.11
C PHE A 210 -46.38 13.10 12.20
N LYS A 211 -45.82 13.05 13.41
CA LYS A 211 -46.49 12.42 14.56
C LYS A 211 -47.83 13.10 14.89
N ASP A 212 -47.85 14.43 14.94
CA ASP A 212 -49.03 15.21 15.33
C ASP A 212 -50.13 15.23 14.26
N ASP A 213 -49.77 15.07 12.97
CA ASP A 213 -50.71 15.09 11.84
C ASP A 213 -51.14 13.68 11.42
N VAL A 214 -50.19 12.75 11.24
CA VAL A 214 -50.43 11.43 10.63
C VAL A 214 -50.77 10.37 11.67
N PHE A 215 -50.13 10.38 12.85
CA PHE A 215 -50.46 9.42 13.92
C PHE A 215 -51.59 9.87 14.83
N LYS A 216 -52.18 11.05 14.62
CA LYS A 216 -53.18 11.64 15.49
C LYS A 216 -54.35 10.69 15.82
N ALA A 217 -55.09 10.25 14.81
CA ALA A 217 -56.28 9.42 15.01
C ALA A 217 -55.94 8.07 15.68
N MET A 218 -54.81 7.47 15.32
CA MET A 218 -54.34 6.23 15.94
C MET A 218 -53.94 6.44 17.40
N ASN A 219 -53.27 7.53 17.72
CA ASN A 219 -52.83 7.87 19.07
C ASN A 219 -53.97 8.38 19.97
N GLU A 220 -55.03 8.96 19.40
CA GLU A 220 -56.26 9.33 20.12
C GLU A 220 -57.12 8.10 20.44
N ALA A 221 -57.02 7.02 19.65
CA ALA A 221 -57.70 5.75 19.90
C ALA A 221 -56.98 4.86 20.95
N LEU A 222 -55.79 5.25 21.39
CA LEU A 222 -54.98 4.50 22.35
C LEU A 222 -54.93 5.25 23.69
N ASP A 223 -55.06 4.49 24.79
CA ASP A 223 -55.20 5.07 26.12
C ASP A 223 -53.83 5.35 26.76
N THR A 224 -53.05 4.30 27.06
CA THR A 224 -51.77 4.43 27.78
C THR A 224 -50.54 4.53 26.86
N TYR A 225 -50.55 3.84 25.71
CA TYR A 225 -49.38 3.74 24.83
C TYR A 225 -49.59 4.51 23.54
N LYS A 226 -48.60 5.28 23.09
CA LYS A 226 -48.67 6.09 21.86
C LYS A 226 -47.51 5.77 20.93
N PHE A 227 -47.77 5.84 19.63
CA PHE A 227 -46.75 5.75 18.60
C PHE A 227 -46.05 7.09 18.41
N ASP A 228 -44.73 7.06 18.30
CA ASP A 228 -43.89 8.24 18.12
C ASP A 228 -42.80 7.98 17.06
N VAL A 229 -42.23 9.05 16.50
CA VAL A 229 -41.12 9.01 15.57
C VAL A 229 -39.82 9.23 16.33
N ARG A 230 -38.92 8.25 16.24
CA ARG A 230 -37.64 8.28 16.95
C ARG A 230 -36.86 9.55 16.63
N THR A 231 -36.56 10.32 17.68
CA THR A 231 -35.69 11.50 17.64
C THR A 231 -34.49 11.26 18.56
N SER A 232 -33.34 10.97 17.97
CA SER A 232 -32.09 10.71 18.71
C SER A 232 -30.89 10.99 17.80
N PRO A 233 -29.65 11.05 18.32
CA PRO A 233 -28.46 11.11 17.47
C PRO A 233 -28.38 9.95 16.45
N LYS A 234 -28.94 8.78 16.79
CA LYS A 234 -29.02 7.59 15.93
C LYS A 234 -30.20 7.61 14.94
N ALA A 235 -31.02 8.67 14.96
CA ALA A 235 -32.18 8.87 14.08
C ALA A 235 -32.30 10.37 13.76
N SER A 236 -31.26 10.90 13.13
CA SER A 236 -31.07 12.32 12.84
C SER A 236 -30.92 12.56 11.34
N VAL A 237 -30.90 13.82 10.91
CA VAL A 237 -30.67 14.14 9.50
C VAL A 237 -29.35 13.54 9.00
N GLU A 238 -28.31 13.52 9.83
CA GLU A 238 -27.00 12.97 9.45
C GLU A 238 -27.00 11.45 9.23
N THR A 239 -27.94 10.72 9.83
CA THR A 239 -28.07 9.25 9.67
C THR A 239 -29.00 8.86 8.54
N ASP A 240 -29.94 9.76 8.19
CA ASP A 240 -31.07 9.45 7.31
C ASP A 240 -30.88 10.05 5.90
N ILE A 241 -29.83 10.85 5.67
CA ILE A 241 -29.46 11.38 4.35
C ILE A 241 -28.75 10.35 3.47
N ILE A 242 -28.95 10.48 2.16
CA ILE A 242 -28.28 9.72 1.12
C ILE A 242 -27.68 10.65 0.07
N ILE A 243 -26.75 10.14 -0.71
CA ILE A 243 -26.23 10.82 -1.91
C ILE A 243 -26.81 10.13 -3.14
N THR A 244 -27.31 10.91 -4.09
CA THR A 244 -27.90 10.42 -5.34
C THR A 244 -27.14 10.96 -6.55
N GLU A 245 -27.17 10.21 -7.66
CA GLU A 245 -26.73 10.67 -8.98
C GLU A 245 -27.81 10.32 -10.00
N GLY A 246 -28.43 11.34 -10.60
CA GLY A 246 -29.59 11.17 -11.48
C GLY A 246 -30.78 10.54 -10.74
N ASP A 247 -31.04 11.01 -9.53
CA ASP A 247 -32.09 10.54 -8.61
C ASP A 247 -31.98 9.07 -8.16
N ILE A 248 -30.91 8.38 -8.53
CA ILE A 248 -30.60 7.02 -8.07
C ILE A 248 -29.62 7.10 -6.90
N PRO A 249 -29.94 6.52 -5.73
CA PRO A 249 -29.02 6.40 -4.61
C PRO A 249 -27.69 5.73 -5.01
N ILE A 250 -26.54 6.23 -4.52
CA ILE A 250 -25.23 5.69 -4.89
C ILE A 250 -25.12 4.20 -4.56
N ASP A 251 -25.62 3.78 -3.40
CA ASP A 251 -25.67 2.39 -2.93
C ASP A 251 -26.49 1.46 -3.85
N SER A 252 -27.41 2.01 -4.64
CA SER A 252 -28.16 1.28 -5.67
C SER A 252 -27.41 1.10 -7.00
N LYS A 253 -26.20 1.67 -7.16
CA LYS A 253 -25.41 1.56 -8.40
C LYS A 253 -24.42 0.38 -8.36
N GLY A 254 -23.89 -0.03 -9.50
CA GLY A 254 -22.85 -1.07 -9.54
C GLY A 254 -21.58 -0.66 -8.79
N LYS A 255 -20.89 -1.60 -8.13
CA LYS A 255 -19.73 -1.34 -7.25
C LYS A 255 -18.67 -0.41 -7.85
N GLY A 256 -18.28 -0.63 -9.10
CA GLY A 256 -17.31 0.23 -9.79
C GLY A 256 -17.79 1.67 -9.93
N ARG A 257 -19.09 1.88 -10.19
CA ARG A 257 -19.67 3.22 -10.24
C ARG A 257 -19.74 3.85 -8.86
N GLN A 258 -20.07 3.09 -7.81
CA GLN A 258 -20.03 3.59 -6.44
C GLN A 258 -18.63 4.06 -6.06
N CYS A 259 -17.59 3.26 -6.36
CA CYS A 259 -16.20 3.56 -6.02
C CYS A 259 -15.76 4.86 -6.70
N PHE A 260 -16.07 4.95 -8.01
CA PHE A 260 -15.76 6.12 -8.79
C PHE A 260 -16.48 7.37 -8.26
N ILE A 261 -17.78 7.33 -8.00
CA ILE A 261 -18.52 8.50 -7.50
C ILE A 261 -18.05 8.91 -6.11
N LYS A 262 -17.87 7.94 -5.18
CA LYS A 262 -17.41 8.24 -3.82
C LYS A 262 -16.04 8.93 -3.84
N THR A 263 -15.12 8.39 -4.63
CA THR A 263 -13.77 8.95 -4.76
C THR A 263 -13.77 10.28 -5.49
N GLU A 264 -14.50 10.41 -6.62
CA GLU A 264 -14.61 11.67 -7.37
C GLU A 264 -15.18 12.79 -6.49
N PHE A 265 -16.27 12.51 -5.76
CA PHE A 265 -16.92 13.50 -4.91
C PHE A 265 -16.01 13.95 -3.76
N ALA A 266 -15.24 13.04 -3.14
CA ALA A 266 -14.25 13.38 -2.12
C ALA A 266 -13.06 14.18 -2.68
N LEU A 267 -12.63 13.90 -3.92
CA LEU A 267 -11.52 14.59 -4.58
C LEU A 267 -11.87 16.02 -5.00
N ARG A 268 -13.15 16.39 -5.12
CA ARG A 268 -13.57 17.73 -5.57
C ARG A 268 -12.91 18.84 -4.73
N ASN A 269 -12.32 19.80 -5.44
CA ASN A 269 -11.58 20.92 -4.86
C ASN A 269 -12.54 22.02 -4.37
N ARG A 270 -13.19 21.80 -3.23
CA ARG A 270 -13.90 22.85 -2.49
C ARG A 270 -13.05 23.28 -1.30
N GLU A 271 -12.90 24.58 -1.10
CA GLU A 271 -12.16 25.11 0.05
C GLU A 271 -12.76 24.62 1.37
N HIS A 272 -11.89 24.20 2.29
CA HIS A 272 -12.21 23.82 3.67
C HIS A 272 -13.09 22.58 3.89
N ALA A 273 -13.31 21.74 2.86
CA ALA A 273 -14.13 20.54 2.99
C ALA A 273 -13.41 19.38 3.72
N LEU A 274 -12.24 18.98 3.23
CA LEU A 274 -11.39 17.93 3.81
C LEU A 274 -9.94 18.38 3.68
N ASP A 275 -9.11 18.10 4.69
CA ASP A 275 -7.68 18.38 4.70
C ASP A 275 -6.88 17.14 4.26
N VAL A 276 -7.35 15.95 4.63
CA VAL A 276 -6.70 14.66 4.35
C VAL A 276 -7.69 13.67 3.71
N LEU A 277 -7.27 12.95 2.68
CA LEU A 277 -8.03 11.87 2.07
C LEU A 277 -7.20 10.58 2.04
N LEU A 278 -7.74 9.54 2.67
CA LEU A 278 -7.16 8.20 2.74
C LEU A 278 -7.94 7.30 1.78
N LEU A 279 -7.26 6.76 0.77
CA LEU A 279 -7.84 5.90 -0.26
C LEU A 279 -7.21 4.51 -0.14
N GLU A 280 -8.05 3.50 0.12
CA GLU A 280 -7.64 2.11 0.14
C GLU A 280 -8.16 1.40 -1.10
N GLU A 281 -7.20 0.87 -1.88
CA GLU A 281 -7.42 0.12 -3.11
C GLU A 281 -8.41 0.81 -4.07
N PRO A 282 -8.22 2.10 -4.40
CA PRO A 282 -9.19 2.85 -5.20
C PRO A 282 -9.35 2.30 -6.64
N GLU A 283 -8.43 1.45 -7.09
CA GLU A 283 -8.53 0.66 -8.33
C GLU A 283 -9.59 -0.44 -8.31
N ASN A 284 -9.98 -0.95 -7.13
CA ASN A 284 -10.86 -2.09 -7.06
C ASN A 284 -12.20 -1.79 -7.71
N HIS A 285 -12.70 -2.78 -8.47
CA HIS A 285 -13.94 -2.71 -9.22
C HIS A 285 -13.97 -1.63 -10.34
N LEU A 286 -12.85 -0.97 -10.64
CA LEU A 286 -12.76 -0.02 -11.76
C LEU A 286 -12.28 -0.72 -13.04
N SER A 287 -12.85 -0.30 -14.18
CA SER A 287 -12.29 -0.62 -15.49
C SER A 287 -11.06 0.25 -15.76
N HIS A 288 -10.20 -0.16 -16.71
CA HIS A 288 -9.04 0.62 -17.13
C HIS A 288 -9.39 2.09 -17.46
N VAL A 289 -10.49 2.34 -18.18
CA VAL A 289 -10.93 3.71 -18.52
C VAL A 289 -11.26 4.54 -17.27
N HIS A 290 -11.91 3.95 -16.26
CA HIS A 290 -12.22 4.64 -15.02
C HIS A 290 -10.98 4.84 -14.14
N MET A 291 -10.03 3.92 -14.17
CA MET A 291 -8.75 4.04 -13.47
C MET A 291 -7.93 5.22 -14.00
N HIS A 292 -7.86 5.40 -15.33
CA HIS A 292 -7.24 6.59 -15.93
C HIS A 292 -7.92 7.89 -15.49
N LYS A 293 -9.27 7.93 -15.51
CA LYS A 293 -10.02 9.11 -15.05
C LYS A 293 -9.76 9.40 -13.57
N LEU A 294 -9.68 8.37 -12.73
CA LEU A 294 -9.36 8.50 -11.32
C LEU A 294 -7.96 9.10 -11.12
N ILE A 295 -6.94 8.61 -11.82
CA ILE A 295 -5.57 9.13 -11.76
C ILE A 295 -5.53 10.62 -12.11
N GLU A 296 -6.20 11.03 -13.19
CA GLU A 296 -6.27 12.44 -13.56
C GLU A 296 -6.95 13.29 -12.47
N ARG A 297 -8.04 12.79 -11.86
CA ARG A 297 -8.68 13.47 -10.73
C ARG A 297 -7.79 13.59 -9.49
N ILE A 298 -7.00 12.56 -9.20
CA ILE A 298 -6.03 12.58 -8.10
C ILE A 298 -4.97 13.65 -8.38
N ARG A 299 -4.45 13.72 -9.61
CA ARG A 299 -3.45 14.73 -10.02
C ARG A 299 -3.98 16.16 -9.99
N GLU A 300 -5.26 16.35 -10.29
CA GLU A 300 -5.93 17.66 -10.20
C GLU A 300 -6.24 18.09 -8.75
N SER A 301 -6.14 17.18 -7.78
CA SER A 301 -6.44 17.50 -6.37
C SER A 301 -5.24 18.13 -5.69
N VAL A 302 -5.32 19.43 -5.41
CA VAL A 302 -4.18 20.24 -4.92
C VAL A 302 -4.45 20.92 -3.56
N LYS A 303 -5.64 20.72 -2.98
CA LYS A 303 -6.05 21.38 -1.72
C LYS A 303 -6.14 20.43 -0.52
N LYS A 304 -5.67 19.19 -0.68
CA LYS A 304 -5.73 18.13 0.34
C LYS A 304 -4.49 17.27 0.25
N GLN A 305 -4.07 16.71 1.38
CA GLN A 305 -3.05 15.67 1.40
C GLN A 305 -3.67 14.31 1.10
N LEU A 306 -3.12 13.59 0.14
CA LEU A 306 -3.61 12.31 -0.33
C LEU A 306 -2.73 11.16 0.16
N PHE A 307 -3.37 10.11 0.66
CA PHE A 307 -2.75 8.84 0.99
C PHE A 307 -3.44 7.73 0.20
N ILE A 308 -2.69 6.97 -0.57
CA ILE A 308 -3.22 5.92 -1.43
C ILE A 308 -2.53 4.62 -1.09
N ALA A 309 -3.24 3.65 -0.53
CA ALA A 309 -2.78 2.28 -0.43
C ALA A 309 -3.22 1.51 -1.68
N THR A 310 -2.26 0.94 -2.41
CA THR A 310 -2.53 0.25 -3.68
C THR A 310 -1.55 -0.91 -3.89
N HIS A 311 -1.99 -1.90 -4.65
CA HIS A 311 -1.13 -2.97 -5.20
C HIS A 311 -0.87 -2.78 -6.69
N SER A 312 -1.51 -1.77 -7.29
CA SER A 312 -1.44 -1.51 -8.72
C SER A 312 -0.14 -0.79 -9.09
N SER A 313 0.71 -1.49 -9.84
CA SER A 313 1.88 -0.88 -10.50
C SER A 313 1.49 0.29 -11.39
N PHE A 314 0.34 0.20 -12.02
CA PHE A 314 -0.20 1.24 -12.87
C PHE A 314 -0.53 2.52 -12.09
N ILE A 315 -1.16 2.45 -10.91
CA ILE A 315 -1.43 3.66 -10.10
C ILE A 315 -0.12 4.28 -9.61
N ALA A 316 0.80 3.47 -9.08
CA ALA A 316 2.06 3.97 -8.54
C ALA A 316 2.93 4.67 -9.61
N THR A 317 3.02 4.08 -10.80
CA THR A 317 3.79 4.62 -11.93
C THR A 317 3.14 5.84 -12.54
N ARG A 318 1.82 5.88 -12.73
CA ARG A 318 1.17 6.99 -13.42
C ARG A 318 1.00 8.24 -12.57
N LEU A 319 1.02 8.11 -11.25
CA LEU A 319 0.97 9.26 -10.35
C LEU A 319 2.35 9.93 -10.21
N ASN A 320 3.25 9.31 -9.44
CA ASN A 320 4.64 9.74 -9.29
C ASN A 320 5.41 8.73 -8.43
N LEU A 321 6.39 8.02 -9.01
CA LEU A 321 7.18 7.06 -8.24
C LEU A 321 7.93 7.68 -7.06
N LYS A 322 8.36 8.93 -7.14
CA LYS A 322 9.09 9.59 -6.03
C LYS A 322 8.22 9.84 -4.80
N LYS A 323 6.90 9.64 -4.91
CA LYS A 323 5.92 9.74 -3.82
C LYS A 323 5.55 8.37 -3.24
N VAL A 324 6.23 7.30 -3.68
CA VAL A 324 5.97 5.92 -3.25
C VAL A 324 6.80 5.58 -2.00
N LEU A 325 6.10 5.01 -1.02
CA LEU A 325 6.63 4.35 0.16
C LEU A 325 6.30 2.87 0.06
N ILE A 326 7.32 2.03 0.19
CA ILE A 326 7.22 0.57 0.07
C ILE A 326 7.26 -0.02 1.47
N LEU A 327 6.18 -0.70 1.85
CA LEU A 327 6.09 -1.48 3.08
C LEU A 327 6.56 -2.91 2.78
N SER A 328 7.52 -3.37 3.58
CA SER A 328 8.05 -4.74 3.48
C SER A 328 7.25 -5.69 4.35
N GLU A 329 7.02 -6.90 3.84
CA GLU A 329 6.46 -7.99 4.64
C GLU A 329 7.44 -8.44 5.73
N GLU A 330 8.71 -8.55 5.40
CA GLU A 330 9.73 -9.14 6.27
C GLU A 330 10.43 -8.16 7.20
N ASN A 331 10.52 -6.90 6.79
CA ASN A 331 11.07 -5.83 7.61
C ASN A 331 10.01 -4.74 7.84
N PRO A 332 8.91 -5.03 8.59
CA PRO A 332 7.82 -4.08 8.79
C PRO A 332 8.26 -2.73 9.37
N SER A 333 9.37 -2.69 10.12
CA SER A 333 9.89 -1.49 10.76
C SER A 333 10.78 -0.61 9.88
N ARG A 334 11.16 -1.07 8.68
CA ARG A 334 12.05 -0.34 7.76
C ARG A 334 11.41 -0.18 6.38
N PRO A 335 10.45 0.75 6.25
CA PRO A 335 9.85 1.05 4.95
C PRO A 335 10.89 1.67 4.03
N ALA A 336 10.83 1.33 2.74
CA ALA A 336 11.69 1.95 1.74
C ALA A 336 10.98 3.13 1.06
N SER A 337 11.74 4.10 0.57
CA SER A 337 11.20 5.27 -0.11
C SER A 337 11.85 5.47 -1.46
N LEU A 338 11.04 5.75 -2.48
CA LEU A 338 11.51 6.07 -3.83
C LEU A 338 11.76 7.57 -4.04
N LYS A 339 11.70 8.38 -2.97
CA LYS A 339 11.91 9.83 -3.01
C LYS A 339 13.26 10.24 -3.62
N ASN A 340 14.29 9.43 -3.38
CA ASN A 340 15.66 9.71 -3.83
C ASN A 340 15.98 9.15 -5.22
N LEU A 341 15.01 8.57 -5.92
CA LEU A 341 15.17 8.13 -7.30
C LEU A 341 15.46 9.36 -8.20
N SER A 342 16.38 9.19 -9.16
CA SER A 342 16.69 10.24 -10.11
C SER A 342 15.46 10.63 -10.93
N GLN A 343 15.36 11.90 -11.28
CA GLN A 343 14.21 12.41 -12.05
C GLN A 343 14.05 11.68 -13.38
N GLY A 344 15.16 11.39 -14.08
CA GLY A 344 15.13 10.67 -15.34
C GLY A 344 14.64 9.22 -15.20
N THR A 345 14.97 8.54 -14.10
CA THR A 345 14.51 7.17 -13.85
C THR A 345 13.05 7.13 -13.44
N ALA A 346 12.62 8.07 -12.60
CA ALA A 346 11.20 8.22 -12.28
C ALA A 346 10.38 8.47 -13.55
N GLU A 347 10.77 9.44 -14.39
CA GLU A 347 10.06 9.76 -15.63
C GLU A 347 10.04 8.61 -16.64
N PHE A 348 11.10 7.81 -16.72
CA PHE A 348 11.14 6.61 -17.56
C PHE A 348 10.00 5.65 -17.20
N PHE A 349 9.89 5.26 -15.92
CA PHE A 349 8.84 4.34 -15.47
C PHE A 349 7.43 4.98 -15.48
N MET A 350 7.31 6.30 -15.35
CA MET A 350 6.02 6.98 -15.51
C MET A 350 5.50 6.96 -16.96
N LYS A 351 6.41 7.02 -17.94
CA LYS A 351 6.10 7.08 -19.37
C LYS A 351 6.07 5.70 -20.03
N ALA A 352 6.87 4.75 -19.53
CA ALA A 352 6.96 3.41 -20.06
C ALA A 352 5.57 2.72 -20.03
N PRO A 353 5.17 2.06 -21.13
CA PRO A 353 4.05 1.10 -21.08
C PRO A 353 4.37 -0.01 -20.06
N ASP A 354 3.33 -0.69 -19.58
CA ASP A 354 3.35 -1.79 -18.59
C ASP A 354 4.75 -2.22 -18.13
N ASN A 355 5.21 -1.66 -17.01
CA ASN A 355 6.55 -1.93 -16.48
C ASN A 355 6.48 -2.62 -15.12
N ASN A 356 7.48 -3.44 -14.85
CA ASN A 356 7.56 -4.29 -13.66
C ASN A 356 8.30 -3.59 -12.50
N VAL A 357 8.19 -2.26 -12.40
CA VAL A 357 8.93 -1.48 -11.40
C VAL A 357 8.55 -1.87 -9.98
N LEU A 358 7.26 -2.08 -9.71
CA LEU A 358 6.81 -2.50 -8.39
C LEU A 358 7.18 -3.95 -8.10
N GLU A 359 7.18 -4.80 -9.12
CA GLU A 359 7.62 -6.19 -8.95
C GLU A 359 9.09 -6.24 -8.51
N LEU A 360 9.97 -5.49 -9.19
CA LEU A 360 11.35 -5.32 -8.74
C LEU A 360 11.38 -4.76 -7.33
N ALA A 361 10.63 -3.70 -7.06
CA ALA A 361 10.66 -3.00 -5.78
C ALA A 361 10.17 -3.83 -4.58
N LEU A 362 9.41 -4.91 -4.81
CA LEU A 362 8.86 -5.78 -3.79
C LEU A 362 9.65 -7.08 -3.61
N CYS A 363 10.49 -7.46 -4.57
CA CYS A 363 11.30 -8.67 -4.49
C CYS A 363 12.61 -8.44 -3.71
N LYS A 364 13.24 -9.52 -3.25
CA LYS A 364 14.59 -9.48 -2.66
C LYS A 364 15.71 -9.74 -3.65
N LYS A 365 15.43 -10.67 -4.55
CA LYS A 365 16.36 -11.20 -5.53
C LYS A 365 15.69 -11.08 -6.89
N ALA A 366 16.38 -10.50 -7.86
CA ALA A 366 15.90 -10.46 -9.23
C ALA A 366 16.98 -10.88 -10.23
N ILE A 367 16.54 -11.53 -11.29
CA ILE A 367 17.31 -11.69 -12.52
C ILE A 367 16.69 -10.73 -13.54
N LEU A 368 17.46 -9.71 -13.93
CA LEU A 368 17.06 -8.83 -15.02
C LEU A 368 17.55 -9.43 -16.34
N VAL A 369 16.67 -9.51 -17.32
CA VAL A 369 16.98 -10.03 -18.66
C VAL A 369 16.66 -9.01 -19.73
N GLU A 370 17.34 -9.09 -20.86
CA GLU A 370 17.24 -8.08 -21.91
C GLU A 370 15.91 -8.10 -22.66
N GLY A 371 15.39 -9.29 -22.99
CA GLY A 371 14.14 -9.42 -23.73
C GLY A 371 13.31 -10.67 -23.39
N ASP A 372 12.30 -10.90 -24.23
CA ASP A 372 11.31 -11.95 -24.01
C ASP A 372 11.88 -13.37 -24.19
N ALA A 373 12.87 -13.56 -25.06
CA ALA A 373 13.45 -14.86 -25.33
C ALA A 373 14.17 -15.42 -24.10
N GLU A 374 14.97 -14.58 -23.43
CA GLU A 374 15.60 -14.88 -22.16
C GLU A 374 14.54 -15.10 -21.08
N PHE A 375 13.54 -14.21 -20.99
CA PHE A 375 12.47 -14.30 -20.00
C PHE A 375 11.74 -15.65 -20.06
N ILE A 376 11.36 -16.08 -21.27
CA ILE A 376 10.65 -17.36 -21.52
C ILE A 376 11.49 -18.55 -21.06
N LEU A 377 12.79 -18.56 -21.35
CA LEU A 377 13.67 -19.69 -21.05
C LEU A 377 14.27 -19.65 -19.63
N MET A 378 14.24 -18.50 -18.95
CA MET A 378 15.02 -18.26 -17.73
C MET A 378 14.76 -19.28 -16.63
N ASP A 379 13.50 -19.61 -16.32
CA ASP A 379 13.19 -20.60 -15.27
C ASP A 379 13.71 -22.00 -15.62
N THR A 380 13.70 -22.36 -16.90
CA THR A 380 14.25 -23.65 -17.38
C THR A 380 15.78 -23.65 -17.29
N LEU A 381 16.43 -22.60 -17.78
CA LEU A 381 17.89 -22.46 -17.68
C LEU A 381 18.36 -22.42 -16.23
N TYR A 382 17.58 -21.77 -15.36
CA TYR A 382 17.79 -21.75 -13.92
C TYR A 382 17.74 -23.15 -13.33
N ARG A 383 16.67 -23.93 -13.58
CA ARG A 383 16.54 -25.31 -13.08
C ARG A 383 17.69 -26.20 -13.53
N ASN A 384 18.06 -26.11 -14.81
CA ASN A 384 19.13 -26.92 -15.38
C ASN A 384 20.51 -26.55 -14.80
N SER A 385 20.64 -25.33 -14.25
CA SER A 385 21.87 -24.83 -13.60
C SER A 385 21.87 -24.95 -12.07
N SER A 386 20.80 -25.46 -11.46
CA SER A 386 20.57 -25.39 -10.00
C SER A 386 20.12 -26.70 -9.36
N GLU A 387 20.44 -27.84 -9.98
CA GLU A 387 20.01 -29.18 -9.53
C GLU A 387 18.48 -29.32 -9.45
N GLY A 388 17.75 -28.61 -10.32
CA GLY A 388 16.30 -28.68 -10.42
C GLY A 388 15.52 -27.69 -9.55
N ALA A 389 16.17 -26.78 -8.83
CA ALA A 389 15.49 -25.69 -8.11
C ALA A 389 14.84 -24.70 -9.10
N SER A 390 13.71 -24.10 -8.74
CA SER A 390 13.05 -23.07 -9.56
C SER A 390 13.30 -21.68 -9.00
N THR A 391 13.19 -20.65 -9.86
CA THR A 391 13.34 -19.25 -9.44
C THR A 391 12.36 -18.90 -8.33
N ASN A 392 11.10 -19.36 -8.44
CA ASN A 392 10.06 -19.16 -7.45
C ASN A 392 10.39 -19.80 -6.10
N ALA A 393 10.94 -21.03 -6.08
CA ALA A 393 11.31 -21.71 -4.84
C ALA A 393 12.43 -20.97 -4.09
N ASP A 394 13.34 -20.33 -4.84
CA ASP A 394 14.43 -19.53 -4.29
C ASP A 394 14.03 -18.05 -4.08
N GLY A 395 12.77 -17.67 -4.32
CA GLY A 395 12.26 -16.31 -4.13
C GLY A 395 12.86 -15.28 -5.08
N ILE A 396 13.22 -15.69 -6.30
CA ILE A 396 13.87 -14.88 -7.32
C ILE A 396 12.86 -14.49 -8.40
N HIS A 397 12.72 -13.20 -8.65
CA HIS A 397 11.88 -12.68 -9.73
C HIS A 397 12.68 -12.52 -11.02
N VAL A 398 12.14 -12.97 -12.15
CA VAL A 398 12.71 -12.72 -13.46
C VAL A 398 11.99 -11.53 -14.08
N ILE A 399 12.73 -10.51 -14.53
CA ILE A 399 12.14 -9.29 -15.08
C ILE A 399 12.82 -8.95 -16.41
N SER A 400 12.03 -8.90 -17.48
CA SER A 400 12.47 -8.34 -18.77
C SER A 400 12.54 -6.82 -18.66
N VAL A 401 13.67 -6.23 -19.06
CA VAL A 401 13.87 -4.77 -19.05
C VAL A 401 13.55 -4.10 -20.40
N ASP A 402 13.08 -4.88 -21.38
CA ASP A 402 12.71 -4.46 -22.73
C ASP A 402 13.84 -3.64 -23.41
N GLY A 403 14.97 -4.32 -23.65
CA GLY A 403 16.18 -3.78 -24.26
C GLY A 403 17.22 -3.28 -23.25
N THR A 404 17.86 -2.14 -23.52
CA THR A 404 19.06 -1.70 -22.79
C THR A 404 18.80 -0.90 -21.50
N SER A 405 17.57 -0.95 -20.97
CA SER A 405 17.13 -0.08 -19.87
C SER A 405 17.62 -0.49 -18.47
N PHE A 406 18.52 -1.49 -18.39
CA PHE A 406 19.10 -2.02 -17.15
C PHE A 406 19.49 -0.96 -16.12
N LYS A 407 20.16 0.13 -16.52
CA LYS A 407 20.63 1.17 -15.58
C LYS A 407 19.51 1.74 -14.71
N ARG A 408 18.30 1.85 -15.26
CA ARG A 408 17.11 2.37 -14.56
C ARG A 408 16.65 1.40 -13.47
N TYR A 409 16.61 0.10 -13.79
CA TYR A 409 16.28 -0.97 -12.86
C TYR A 409 17.39 -1.16 -11.80
N LEU A 410 18.66 -1.06 -12.19
CA LEU A 410 19.79 -1.18 -11.26
C LEU A 410 19.87 0.00 -10.28
N GLU A 411 19.51 1.21 -10.70
CA GLU A 411 19.37 2.35 -9.78
C GLU A 411 18.31 2.07 -8.70
N LEU A 412 17.15 1.55 -9.12
CA LEU A 412 16.09 1.17 -8.19
C LEU A 412 16.52 0.04 -7.26
N ALA A 413 17.16 -1.00 -7.80
CA ALA A 413 17.67 -2.12 -7.03
C ALA A 413 18.67 -1.67 -5.96
N ARG A 414 19.59 -0.78 -6.31
CA ARG A 414 20.54 -0.19 -5.37
C ARG A 414 19.85 0.61 -4.26
N LEU A 415 18.88 1.45 -4.61
CA LEU A 415 18.15 2.26 -3.64
C LEU A 415 17.42 1.40 -2.61
N LEU A 416 16.92 0.24 -3.04
CA LEU A 416 16.15 -0.70 -2.22
C LEU A 416 16.98 -1.83 -1.61
N GLY A 417 18.27 -1.92 -1.93
CA GLY A 417 19.15 -3.00 -1.45
C GLY A 417 18.80 -4.38 -1.99
N ILE A 418 18.21 -4.45 -3.20
CA ILE A 418 17.78 -5.69 -3.84
C ILE A 418 19.01 -6.38 -4.45
N LYS A 419 19.12 -7.70 -4.28
CA LYS A 419 20.17 -8.49 -4.92
C LYS A 419 19.80 -8.76 -6.39
N VAL A 420 20.60 -8.31 -7.35
CA VAL A 420 20.27 -8.37 -8.78
C VAL A 420 21.38 -8.96 -9.61
N ALA A 421 21.05 -9.98 -10.41
CA ALA A 421 21.87 -10.46 -11.51
C ALA A 421 21.30 -9.91 -12.83
N ALA A 422 22.04 -9.05 -13.51
CA ALA A 422 21.64 -8.52 -14.82
C ALA A 422 22.30 -9.34 -15.93
N ILE A 423 21.50 -10.09 -16.67
CA ILE A 423 21.91 -10.92 -17.80
C ILE A 423 21.65 -10.12 -19.07
N ARG A 424 22.70 -9.80 -19.83
CA ARG A 424 22.61 -8.98 -21.04
C ARG A 424 23.48 -9.52 -22.17
N ASP A 425 23.16 -9.08 -23.38
CA ASP A 425 23.97 -9.32 -24.56
C ASP A 425 25.22 -8.41 -24.56
N ASN A 426 26.30 -8.89 -25.20
CA ASN A 426 27.52 -8.11 -25.34
C ASN A 426 27.53 -7.24 -26.62
N ASP A 427 26.64 -7.50 -27.56
CA ASP A 427 26.48 -6.79 -28.84
C ASP A 427 27.81 -6.65 -29.63
N GLY A 428 28.70 -7.62 -29.50
CA GLY A 428 30.01 -7.65 -30.13
C GLY A 428 31.08 -6.79 -29.45
N ASN A 429 30.83 -6.28 -28.23
CA ASN A 429 31.82 -5.56 -27.44
C ASN A 429 31.57 -5.69 -25.92
N TYR A 430 32.01 -6.80 -25.34
CA TYR A 430 31.87 -7.10 -23.92
C TYR A 430 32.45 -6.00 -23.02
N GLN A 431 33.66 -5.51 -23.32
CA GLN A 431 34.35 -4.55 -22.48
C GLN A 431 33.58 -3.22 -22.38
N ALA A 432 33.14 -2.67 -23.51
CA ALA A 432 32.42 -1.40 -23.51
C ALA A 432 31.00 -1.57 -22.96
N ASN A 433 30.27 -2.59 -23.41
CA ASN A 433 28.84 -2.71 -23.20
C ASN A 433 28.48 -3.33 -21.84
N CYS A 434 29.26 -4.30 -21.35
CA CYS A 434 28.94 -5.07 -20.14
C CYS A 434 29.77 -4.65 -18.93
N VAL A 435 31.02 -4.23 -19.13
CA VAL A 435 31.93 -3.85 -18.02
C VAL A 435 31.91 -2.34 -17.78
N VAL A 436 32.41 -1.53 -18.71
CA VAL A 436 32.56 -0.07 -18.53
C VAL A 436 31.20 0.60 -18.32
N ASN A 437 30.18 0.18 -19.05
CA ASN A 437 28.85 0.79 -18.99
C ASN A 437 28.13 0.62 -17.64
N TYR A 438 28.53 -0.37 -16.83
CA TYR A 438 27.89 -0.75 -15.56
C TYR A 438 28.83 -0.74 -14.35
N VAL A 439 30.08 -0.32 -14.51
CA VAL A 439 31.06 -0.29 -13.41
C VAL A 439 30.53 0.48 -12.19
N ASP A 440 29.80 1.56 -12.42
CA ASP A 440 29.22 2.38 -11.35
C ASP A 440 28.03 1.70 -10.65
N PHE A 441 27.48 0.61 -11.20
CA PHE A 441 26.30 -0.12 -10.70
C PHE A 441 26.66 -1.39 -9.93
N VAL A 442 27.77 -2.06 -10.28
CA VAL A 442 28.21 -3.31 -9.66
C VAL A 442 28.54 -3.11 -8.18
N SER A 443 28.08 -4.03 -7.34
CA SER A 443 28.28 -4.07 -5.89
C SER A 443 28.12 -5.52 -5.38
N ASP A 444 28.28 -5.75 -4.08
CA ASP A 444 28.01 -7.07 -3.47
C ASP A 444 26.58 -7.58 -3.72
N SER A 445 25.65 -6.66 -3.99
CA SER A 445 24.25 -6.95 -4.28
C SER A 445 23.90 -6.81 -5.77
N ILE A 446 24.78 -6.34 -6.65
CA ILE A 446 24.47 -6.15 -8.06
C ILE A 446 25.62 -6.64 -8.92
N GLN A 447 25.35 -7.58 -9.83
CA GLN A 447 26.34 -8.06 -10.79
C GLN A 447 25.75 -8.19 -12.19
N VAL A 448 26.57 -7.90 -13.20
CA VAL A 448 26.22 -8.00 -14.62
C VAL A 448 26.93 -9.22 -15.22
N PHE A 449 26.19 -10.03 -15.97
CA PHE A 449 26.64 -11.26 -16.59
C PHE A 449 26.38 -11.18 -18.10
N ALA A 450 27.41 -11.52 -18.87
CA ALA A 450 27.39 -11.60 -20.33
C ALA A 450 28.51 -12.53 -20.78
N ASP A 451 28.42 -13.05 -22.00
CA ASP A 451 29.50 -13.83 -22.59
C ASP A 451 30.71 -12.93 -22.88
N ALA A 452 31.92 -13.37 -22.51
CA ALA A 452 33.14 -12.59 -22.68
C ALA A 452 33.67 -12.64 -24.14
N ASN A 453 33.16 -13.56 -24.96
CA ASN A 453 33.54 -13.68 -26.36
C ASN A 453 32.63 -12.81 -27.24
N ASP A 454 33.19 -11.79 -27.88
CA ASP A 454 32.46 -10.89 -28.78
C ASP A 454 31.84 -11.59 -30.00
N ALA A 455 32.27 -12.81 -30.35
CA ALA A 455 31.60 -13.60 -31.39
C ALA A 455 30.24 -14.17 -30.91
N ARG A 456 30.08 -14.35 -29.60
CA ARG A 456 28.87 -14.85 -28.93
C ARG A 456 28.04 -13.67 -28.43
N HIS A 457 27.57 -12.88 -29.40
CA HIS A 457 27.12 -11.52 -29.19
C HIS A 457 25.69 -11.37 -28.70
N THR A 458 24.83 -12.36 -28.98
CA THR A 458 23.45 -12.39 -28.47
C THR A 458 23.10 -13.70 -27.78
N PHE A 459 22.04 -13.68 -26.98
CA PHE A 459 21.47 -14.85 -26.34
C PHE A 459 21.18 -16.00 -27.33
N GLU A 460 20.61 -15.71 -28.50
CA GLU A 460 20.27 -16.76 -29.47
C GLU A 460 21.51 -17.47 -30.03
N VAL A 461 22.60 -16.72 -30.26
CA VAL A 461 23.87 -17.28 -30.73
C VAL A 461 24.48 -18.18 -29.64
N CYS A 462 24.45 -17.72 -28.38
CA CYS A 462 24.91 -18.52 -27.25
C CYS A 462 24.11 -19.82 -27.11
N MET A 463 22.78 -19.71 -27.13
CA MET A 463 21.88 -20.85 -27.03
C MET A 463 22.09 -21.85 -28.17
N TYR A 464 22.23 -21.37 -29.42
CA TYR A 464 22.47 -22.23 -30.56
C TYR A 464 23.81 -22.98 -30.45
N GLN A 465 24.89 -22.27 -30.11
CA GLN A 465 26.22 -22.88 -30.05
C GLN A 465 26.32 -23.95 -28.96
N ASP A 466 25.72 -23.72 -27.79
CA ASP A 466 25.79 -24.65 -26.66
C ASP A 466 24.79 -25.81 -26.81
N ASN A 467 23.75 -25.63 -27.63
CA ASN A 467 22.67 -26.61 -27.84
C ASN A 467 22.52 -27.05 -29.30
N LYS A 468 23.59 -26.99 -30.09
CA LYS A 468 23.55 -27.13 -31.55
C LYS A 468 22.74 -28.34 -32.04
N ALA A 469 22.98 -29.52 -31.47
CA ALA A 469 22.28 -30.73 -31.87
C ALA A 469 20.76 -30.66 -31.60
N ILE A 470 20.36 -30.08 -30.48
CA ILE A 470 18.95 -29.91 -30.09
C ILE A 470 18.29 -28.88 -31.01
N CYS A 471 18.96 -27.74 -31.24
CA CYS A 471 18.47 -26.71 -32.13
C CYS A 471 18.34 -27.22 -33.57
N ASP A 472 19.35 -27.92 -34.10
CA ASP A 472 19.31 -28.48 -35.45
C ASP A 472 18.18 -29.52 -35.58
N ASP A 473 17.99 -30.42 -34.61
CA ASP A 473 16.87 -31.38 -34.60
C ASP A 473 15.50 -30.68 -34.66
N GLN A 474 15.30 -29.64 -33.86
CA GLN A 474 14.01 -28.96 -33.77
C GLN A 474 13.70 -28.07 -34.96
N PHE A 475 14.74 -27.51 -35.57
CA PHE A 475 14.56 -26.32 -36.38
C PHE A 475 15.10 -26.49 -37.82
N LEU A 476 16.00 -27.43 -38.08
CA LEU A 476 16.56 -27.64 -39.42
C LEU A 476 15.51 -28.13 -40.43
N ALA A 477 14.55 -28.94 -39.97
CA ALA A 477 13.49 -29.51 -40.82
C ALA A 477 12.65 -28.40 -41.49
N GLY A 478 12.67 -28.37 -42.82
CA GLY A 478 11.91 -27.39 -43.62
C GLY A 478 12.69 -26.13 -44.03
N ARG A 479 13.95 -25.99 -43.61
CA ARG A 479 14.80 -24.85 -44.01
C ARG A 479 15.63 -25.16 -45.24
N LYS A 480 15.54 -24.28 -46.23
CA LYS A 480 16.25 -24.41 -47.52
C LYS A 480 17.36 -23.37 -47.71
N THR A 481 17.26 -22.21 -47.06
CA THR A 481 18.15 -21.06 -47.30
C THR A 481 18.66 -20.37 -46.03
N LEU A 482 17.97 -20.50 -44.90
CA LEU A 482 18.36 -19.92 -43.61
C LEU A 482 19.05 -20.98 -42.76
N THR A 483 20.18 -20.63 -42.16
CA THR A 483 20.79 -21.45 -41.11
C THR A 483 19.87 -21.48 -39.88
N VAL A 484 20.09 -22.43 -38.97
CA VAL A 484 19.31 -22.51 -37.72
C VAL A 484 19.57 -21.30 -36.84
N GLU A 485 20.83 -20.86 -36.75
CA GLU A 485 21.24 -19.65 -36.03
C GLU A 485 20.54 -18.40 -36.57
N ASP A 486 20.57 -18.18 -37.90
CA ASP A 486 19.89 -17.04 -38.55
C ASP A 486 18.38 -17.04 -38.32
N TYR A 487 17.77 -18.23 -38.28
CA TYR A 487 16.35 -18.35 -37.97
C TYR A 487 16.08 -17.92 -36.53
N MET A 488 16.87 -18.39 -35.56
CA MET A 488 16.69 -18.05 -34.14
C MET A 488 16.86 -16.55 -33.92
N LEU A 489 17.86 -15.92 -34.53
CA LEU A 489 18.05 -14.47 -34.50
C LEU A 489 16.85 -13.67 -35.03
N LYS A 490 16.17 -14.19 -36.06
CA LYS A 490 14.99 -13.54 -36.66
C LYS A 490 13.68 -13.86 -35.95
N ASN A 491 13.63 -14.93 -35.16
CA ASN A 491 12.42 -15.46 -34.53
C ASN A 491 12.69 -15.76 -33.05
N LYS A 492 13.27 -14.80 -32.33
CA LYS A 492 13.80 -14.94 -30.97
C LYS A 492 12.80 -15.60 -30.02
N THR A 493 11.63 -14.98 -29.87
CA THR A 493 10.56 -15.41 -28.96
C THR A 493 9.96 -16.77 -29.38
N ASP A 494 9.69 -16.97 -30.68
CA ASP A 494 9.12 -18.23 -31.18
C ASP A 494 10.09 -19.40 -31.03
N ALA A 495 11.38 -19.17 -31.23
CA ALA A 495 12.42 -20.17 -31.02
C ALA A 495 12.55 -20.51 -29.53
N ALA A 496 12.55 -19.51 -28.65
CA ALA A 496 12.58 -19.71 -27.20
C ALA A 496 11.39 -20.54 -26.72
N PHE A 497 10.18 -20.21 -27.18
CA PHE A 497 8.96 -20.93 -26.83
C PHE A 497 8.97 -22.39 -27.29
N GLN A 498 9.41 -22.66 -28.53
CA GLN A 498 9.51 -24.02 -29.04
C GLN A 498 10.57 -24.86 -28.32
N LEU A 499 11.71 -24.26 -27.94
CA LEU A 499 12.72 -24.93 -27.13
C LEU A 499 12.17 -25.28 -25.75
N LEU A 500 11.47 -24.34 -25.11
CA LEU A 500 10.82 -24.56 -23.82
C LEU A 500 9.86 -25.75 -23.85
N GLU A 501 8.91 -25.76 -24.79
CA GLU A 501 7.87 -26.79 -24.87
C GLU A 501 8.41 -28.19 -25.17
N LYS A 502 9.40 -28.29 -26.07
CA LYS A 502 9.81 -29.58 -26.64
C LYS A 502 11.08 -30.15 -26.04
N LYS A 503 11.96 -29.30 -25.52
CA LYS A 503 13.34 -29.66 -25.16
C LYS A 503 13.85 -28.99 -23.87
N GLY A 504 12.98 -28.35 -23.08
CA GLY A 504 13.39 -27.56 -21.93
C GLY A 504 14.25 -28.32 -20.90
N ALA A 505 13.97 -29.60 -20.63
CA ALA A 505 14.78 -30.38 -19.70
C ALA A 505 16.18 -30.74 -20.23
N ASP A 506 16.37 -30.71 -21.56
CA ASP A 506 17.58 -31.19 -22.22
C ASP A 506 18.54 -30.05 -22.61
N ILE A 507 18.08 -28.79 -22.57
CA ILE A 507 18.90 -27.65 -22.95
C ILE A 507 19.91 -27.27 -21.87
N VAL A 508 21.14 -27.00 -22.28
CA VAL A 508 22.23 -26.52 -21.43
C VAL A 508 22.21 -24.99 -21.42
N ALA A 509 22.27 -24.41 -20.22
CA ALA A 509 22.40 -22.98 -20.06
C ALA A 509 23.81 -22.50 -20.46
N PRO A 510 23.96 -21.38 -21.18
CA PRO A 510 25.24 -20.75 -21.40
C PRO A 510 26.00 -20.46 -20.10
N GLU A 511 27.33 -20.48 -20.16
CA GLU A 511 28.20 -20.38 -18.96
C GLU A 511 27.92 -19.12 -18.12
N TYR A 512 27.76 -17.96 -18.75
CA TYR A 512 27.46 -16.71 -18.04
C TYR A 512 26.12 -16.74 -17.31
N ILE A 513 25.13 -17.50 -17.81
CA ILE A 513 23.85 -17.73 -17.14
C ILE A 513 24.02 -18.67 -15.95
N GLN A 514 24.82 -19.75 -16.09
CA GLN A 514 25.14 -20.63 -14.97
C GLN A 514 25.83 -19.87 -13.84
N GLN A 515 26.78 -18.98 -14.18
CA GLN A 515 27.45 -18.09 -13.22
C GLN A 515 26.48 -17.13 -12.54
N ALA A 516 25.55 -16.53 -13.31
CA ALA A 516 24.51 -15.67 -12.77
C ALA A 516 23.62 -16.41 -11.76
N VAL A 517 23.19 -17.63 -12.11
CA VAL A 517 22.37 -18.50 -11.25
C VAL A 517 23.12 -18.88 -9.98
N ALA A 518 24.38 -19.29 -10.08
CA ALA A 518 25.18 -19.62 -8.90
C ALA A 518 25.35 -18.40 -7.96
N TRP A 519 25.64 -17.23 -8.53
CA TRP A 519 25.85 -16.01 -7.75
C TRP A 519 24.58 -15.47 -7.07
N ILE A 520 23.44 -15.49 -7.76
CA ILE A 520 22.18 -14.99 -7.19
C ILE A 520 21.67 -15.90 -6.07
N ARG A 521 21.96 -17.21 -6.16
CA ARG A 521 21.59 -18.22 -5.16
C ARG A 521 22.43 -18.15 -3.89
N ALA A 522 23.73 -17.89 -4.05
CA ALA A 522 24.62 -17.59 -2.92
C ALA A 522 24.06 -16.45 -2.05
#